data_AF-A0A8T3NEF8-F1
#
_entry.id   AF-A0A8T3NEF8-F1
#
_cell.length_a   1.000
_cell.length_b   1.000
_cell.length_c   1.000
_cell.angle_alpha   90.00
_cell.angle_beta   90.00
_cell.angle_gamma   90.00
#
_symmetry.space_group_name_H-M   'P 1'
#
loop_
_entity.id
_entity.type
_entity.pdbx_description
1 polymer ?
#
loop_
_entity_poly.entity_id
_entity_poly.type
_entity_poly.pdbx_seq_one_letter_code
_entity_poly.pdbx_strand_id
1 'polypeptide(L)'
;MPDLEYVTRTVTLLDLAMGDPPTILTFERLVGLGGKTKPFTQKVPVPDPVLFASLLAEARKGDLIEIATVTDWSAEGLPTHLTRFSVVRGTAPTADETAMRGQGVTPAAKDAVSPG
;
A
#
# COMPACT_ATOMS: atom_id res chain seq x y z
N MET A 1 30.70 -12.80 -3.61
CA MET A 1 29.51 -13.05 -2.77
C MET A 1 28.39 -12.22 -3.37
N PRO A 2 27.18 -12.76 -3.58
CA PRO A 2 26.07 -11.95 -4.07
C PRO A 2 25.77 -10.87 -3.03
N ASP A 3 25.56 -9.64 -3.49
CA ASP A 3 25.19 -8.51 -2.63
C ASP A 3 23.67 -8.39 -2.62
N LEU A 4 23.04 -9.15 -1.72
CA LEU A 4 21.59 -9.29 -1.65
C LEU A 4 21.01 -8.40 -0.56
N GLU A 5 20.01 -7.60 -0.93
CA GLU A 5 19.22 -6.82 0.02
C GLU A 5 17.80 -7.36 0.10
N TYR A 6 17.31 -7.55 1.33
CA TYR A 6 15.95 -7.99 1.60
C TYR A 6 15.14 -6.83 2.20
N VAL A 7 14.02 -6.51 1.58
CA VAL A 7 13.13 -5.44 2.01
C VAL A 7 11.73 -5.99 2.23
N THR A 8 11.15 -5.70 3.39
CA THR A 8 9.75 -6.04 3.70
C THR A 8 8.92 -4.76 3.78
N ARG A 9 7.75 -4.75 3.14
CA ARG A 9 6.82 -3.61 3.17
C ARG A 9 5.37 -4.04 2.94
N THR A 10 4.43 -3.23 3.40
CA THR A 10 3.00 -3.42 3.14
C THR A 10 2.57 -2.61 1.93
N VAL A 11 1.92 -3.26 0.97
CA VAL A 11 1.46 -2.68 -0.29
C VAL A 11 0.02 -3.09 -0.58
N THR A 12 -0.67 -2.32 -1.44
CA THR A 12 -1.93 -2.75 -2.03
C THR A 12 -1.67 -3.59 -3.27
N LEU A 13 -2.26 -4.78 -3.35
CA LEU A 13 -2.22 -5.62 -4.54
C LEU A 13 -3.18 -5.08 -5.60
N LEU A 14 -2.66 -4.58 -6.72
CA LEU A 14 -3.47 -4.05 -7.81
C LEU A 14 -3.85 -5.10 -8.85
N ASP A 15 -2.96 -6.06 -9.13
CA ASP A 15 -3.17 -7.09 -10.13
C ASP A 15 -2.19 -8.25 -10.02
N LEU A 16 -2.53 -9.39 -10.63
CA LEU A 16 -1.64 -10.54 -10.83
C LEU A 16 -1.61 -10.91 -12.31
N ALA A 17 -0.43 -11.05 -12.91
CA ALA A 17 -0.27 -11.34 -14.33
C ALA A 17 0.52 -12.64 -14.56
N MET A 18 -0.07 -13.51 -15.39
CA MET A 18 0.51 -14.78 -15.88
C MET A 18 1.55 -14.50 -16.98
N GLY A 19 2.64 -13.82 -16.65
CA GLY A 19 3.80 -13.61 -17.54
C GLY A 19 4.86 -14.71 -17.40
N ASP A 20 6.02 -14.51 -18.05
CA ASP A 20 7.22 -15.33 -17.84
C ASP A 20 8.42 -14.42 -17.49
N PRO A 21 8.80 -14.28 -16.20
CA PRO A 21 8.13 -14.84 -15.04
C PRO A 21 6.77 -14.17 -14.74
N PRO A 22 5.88 -14.78 -13.94
CA PRO A 22 4.65 -14.13 -13.51
C PRO A 22 4.98 -12.92 -12.62
N THR A 23 4.06 -11.96 -12.56
CA THR A 23 4.28 -10.70 -11.84
C THR A 23 3.07 -10.30 -11.00
N ILE A 24 3.32 -9.57 -9.91
CA ILE A 24 2.29 -8.80 -9.21
C ILE A 24 2.46 -7.32 -9.51
N LEU A 25 1.34 -6.59 -9.57
CA LEU A 25 1.33 -5.13 -9.62
C LEU A 25 0.98 -4.61 -8.22
N THR A 26 1.85 -3.81 -7.62
CA THR A 26 1.68 -3.29 -6.27
C THR A 26 1.54 -1.78 -6.29
N PHE A 27 0.85 -1.24 -5.29
CA PHE A 27 0.70 0.20 -5.07
C PHE A 27 1.07 0.58 -3.65
N GLU A 28 1.75 1.71 -3.52
CA GLU A 28 2.01 2.37 -2.25
C GLU A 28 1.98 3.90 -2.39
N ARG A 29 1.81 4.59 -1.27
CA ARG A 29 1.96 6.05 -1.20
C ARG A 29 3.28 6.37 -0.55
N LEU A 30 4.24 6.85 -1.34
CA LEU A 30 5.54 7.28 -0.83
C LEU A 30 5.42 8.69 -0.25
N VAL A 31 5.97 8.90 0.94
CA VAL A 31 6.09 10.23 1.56
C VAL A 31 7.42 10.82 1.14
N GLY A 32 7.39 11.88 0.32
CA GLY A 32 8.59 12.58 -0.11
C GLY A 32 9.14 13.54 0.94
N LEU A 33 10.37 14.01 0.72
CA LEU A 33 10.98 15.09 1.49
C LEU A 33 10.10 16.34 1.38
N GLY A 34 9.46 16.74 2.48
CA GLY A 34 8.46 17.81 2.53
C GLY A 34 7.02 17.35 2.77
N GLY A 35 6.80 16.08 3.14
CA GLY A 35 5.49 15.57 3.59
C GLY A 35 4.46 15.35 2.48
N LYS A 36 4.81 15.63 1.23
CA LYS A 36 3.94 15.36 0.08
C LYS A 36 3.92 13.86 -0.20
N THR A 37 2.73 13.30 -0.32
CA THR A 37 2.55 11.91 -0.74
C THR A 37 2.49 11.80 -2.26
N LYS A 38 3.14 10.78 -2.82
CA LYS A 38 3.06 10.44 -4.24
C LYS A 38 2.64 8.99 -4.42
N PRO A 39 1.74 8.69 -5.37
CA PRO A 39 1.45 7.32 -5.74
C PRO A 39 2.68 6.69 -6.37
N PHE A 40 2.99 5.46 -5.98
CA PHE A 40 4.04 4.65 -6.58
C PHE A 40 3.45 3.28 -6.89
N THR A 41 3.64 2.85 -8.14
CA THR A 41 3.19 1.55 -8.62
C THR A 41 4.40 0.79 -9.13
N GLN A 42 4.50 -0.48 -8.76
CA GLN A 42 5.62 -1.32 -9.14
C GLN A 42 5.14 -2.68 -9.66
N LYS A 43 5.77 -3.17 -10.72
CA LYS A 43 5.66 -4.57 -11.14
C LYS A 43 6.77 -5.36 -10.47
N VAL A 44 6.42 -6.43 -9.77
CA VAL A 44 7.37 -7.29 -9.06
C VAL A 44 7.27 -8.71 -9.62
N PRO A 45 8.34 -9.23 -10.24
CA PRO A 45 8.46 -10.63 -10.64
C PRO A 45 8.31 -11.60 -9.47
N VAL A 46 7.65 -12.73 -9.73
CA VAL A 46 7.48 -13.84 -8.79
C VAL A 46 8.00 -15.11 -9.47
N PRO A 47 9.33 -15.30 -9.55
CA PRO A 47 9.91 -16.42 -10.29
C PRO A 47 9.63 -17.79 -9.65
N ASP A 48 9.27 -17.83 -8.37
CA ASP A 48 8.85 -19.06 -7.70
C ASP A 48 7.38 -19.39 -8.03
N PRO A 49 7.11 -20.48 -8.77
CA PRO A 49 5.75 -20.85 -9.16
C PRO A 49 4.88 -21.28 -7.98
N VAL A 50 5.47 -21.81 -6.90
CA VAL A 50 4.72 -22.20 -5.68
C VAL A 50 4.25 -20.95 -4.96
N LEU A 51 5.14 -19.96 -4.81
CA LEU A 51 4.80 -18.67 -4.22
C LEU A 51 3.69 -17.96 -5.01
N PHE A 52 3.76 -18.00 -6.34
CA PHE A 52 2.74 -17.40 -7.19
C PHE A 52 1.40 -18.14 -7.12
N ALA A 53 1.40 -19.47 -7.05
CA ALA A 53 0.18 -20.25 -6.83
C ALA A 53 -0.48 -19.92 -5.48
N SER A 54 0.30 -19.76 -4.41
CA SER A 54 -0.20 -19.32 -3.10
C SER A 54 -0.79 -17.91 -3.16
N LEU A 55 -0.16 -16.97 -3.87
CA LEU A 55 -0.71 -15.63 -4.10
C LEU A 55 -2.09 -15.67 -4.76
N LEU A 56 -2.25 -16.46 -5.82
CA LEU A 56 -3.54 -16.63 -6.51
C LEU A 56 -4.61 -17.24 -5.60
N ALA A 57 -4.22 -18.16 -4.72
CA ALA A 57 -5.14 -18.80 -3.79
C ALA A 57 -5.60 -17.86 -2.66
N GLU A 58 -4.67 -17.09 -2.09
CA GLU A 58 -4.86 -16.41 -0.82
C GLU A 58 -5.18 -14.91 -0.92
N ALA A 59 -4.69 -14.24 -1.96
CA ALA A 59 -4.82 -12.79 -2.12
C ALA A 59 -5.84 -12.42 -3.21
N ARG A 60 -6.42 -11.24 -3.07
CA ARG A 60 -7.35 -10.62 -4.02
C ARG A 60 -6.88 -9.22 -4.38
N LYS A 61 -7.29 -8.77 -5.56
CA LYS A 61 -7.10 -7.38 -5.97
C LYS A 61 -7.75 -6.44 -4.93
N GLY A 62 -6.98 -5.45 -4.50
CA GLY A 62 -7.36 -4.50 -3.46
C GLY A 62 -6.86 -4.87 -2.06
N ASP A 63 -6.40 -6.11 -1.84
CA ASP A 63 -5.89 -6.52 -0.54
C ASP A 63 -4.62 -5.75 -0.17
N LEU A 64 -4.49 -5.48 1.13
CA LEU A 64 -3.20 -5.14 1.71
C LEU A 64 -2.41 -6.42 1.95
N ILE A 65 -1.22 -6.47 1.37
CA ILE A 65 -0.29 -7.58 1.54
C ILE A 65 1.03 -7.05 2.05
N GLU A 66 1.62 -7.74 3.01
CA GLU A 66 3.04 -7.59 3.34
C GLU A 66 3.83 -8.42 2.33
N ILE A 67 4.80 -7.80 1.66
CA ILE A 67 5.68 -8.45 0.70
C ILE A 67 7.12 -8.36 1.18
N ALA A 68 7.88 -9.42 1.00
CA ALA A 68 9.33 -9.39 1.07
C ALA A 68 9.90 -9.53 -0.35
N THR A 69 10.75 -8.58 -0.73
CA THR A 69 11.47 -8.60 -2.00
C THR A 69 12.97 -8.72 -1.74
N VAL A 70 13.66 -9.39 -2.65
CA VAL A 70 15.13 -9.39 -2.69
C VAL A 70 15.61 -8.67 -3.93
N THR A 71 16.64 -7.84 -3.77
CA THR A 71 17.35 -7.18 -4.87
C THR A 71 18.78 -7.72 -4.91
N ASP A 72 19.24 -8.14 -6.08
CA ASP A 72 20.65 -8.45 -6.32
C ASP A 72 21.39 -7.22 -6.83
N TRP A 73 22.21 -6.61 -5.98
CA TRP A 73 23.00 -5.42 -6.29
C TRP A 73 24.24 -5.73 -7.13
N SER A 74 24.64 -7.00 -7.21
CA SER A 74 25.78 -7.43 -7.99
C SER A 74 25.43 -7.72 -9.46
N ALA A 75 24.13 -7.83 -9.78
CA ALA A 75 23.64 -8.11 -11.12
C ALA A 75 23.31 -6.83 -11.90
N GLU A 76 23.62 -6.85 -13.20
CA GLU A 76 23.21 -5.78 -14.11
C GLU A 76 21.67 -5.68 -14.15
N GLY A 77 21.15 -4.46 -14.09
CA GLY A 77 19.71 -4.21 -14.06
C GLY A 77 19.05 -4.34 -12.69
N LEU A 78 19.81 -4.67 -11.64
CA LEU A 78 19.37 -4.70 -10.24
C LEU A 78 18.05 -5.47 -10.05
N PRO A 79 18.00 -6.75 -10.45
CA PRO A 79 16.76 -7.51 -10.48
C PRO A 79 16.17 -7.63 -9.06
N THR A 80 14.95 -7.11 -8.91
CA THR A 80 14.14 -7.27 -7.69
C THR A 80 13.04 -8.27 -7.93
N HIS A 81 12.88 -9.26 -7.04
CA HIS A 81 11.79 -10.23 -7.12
C HIS A 81 11.19 -10.54 -5.75
N LEU A 82 9.96 -11.05 -5.76
CA LEU A 82 9.23 -11.44 -4.57
C LEU A 82 9.76 -12.77 -4.02
N THR A 83 9.98 -12.85 -2.72
CA THR A 83 10.42 -14.07 -2.02
C THR A 83 9.44 -14.54 -0.96
N ARG A 84 8.56 -13.64 -0.47
CA ARG A 84 7.52 -13.98 0.50
C ARG A 84 6.37 -12.99 0.41
N PHE A 85 5.16 -13.44 0.76
CA PHE A 85 4.05 -12.54 1.06
C PHE A 85 3.26 -13.01 2.29
N SER A 86 2.46 -12.12 2.85
CA SER A 86 1.36 -12.45 3.74
C SER A 86 0.19 -11.49 3.53
N VAL A 87 -1.05 -11.98 3.62
CA VAL A 87 -2.24 -11.12 3.52
C VAL A 87 -2.46 -10.46 4.88
N VAL A 88 -2.52 -9.12 4.90
CA VAL A 88 -2.80 -8.36 6.12
C VAL A 88 -4.29 -8.41 6.41
N ARG A 89 -4.71 -9.42 7.18
CA ARG A 89 -6.10 -9.59 7.60
C ARG A 89 -6.34 -8.77 8.87
N GLY A 90 -6.83 -7.53 8.72
CA GLY A 90 -7.08 -6.64 9.86
C GLY A 90 -8.04 -5.51 9.53
N THR A 91 -9.27 -5.64 10.05
CA THR A 91 -10.42 -4.70 10.16
C THR A 91 -10.65 -3.71 9.02
N ALA A 92 -11.85 -3.82 8.42
CA ALA A 92 -12.45 -2.77 7.61
C ALA A 92 -12.15 -1.38 8.19
N PRO A 93 -11.86 -0.36 7.36
CA PRO A 93 -11.77 1.00 7.86
C PRO A 93 -13.12 1.32 8.51
N THR A 94 -13.18 1.35 9.84
CA THR A 94 -14.32 1.96 10.52
C THR A 94 -14.33 3.39 10.00
N ALA A 95 -15.40 3.75 9.29
CA ALA A 95 -15.70 5.10 8.87
C ALA A 95 -16.05 5.96 10.10
N ASP A 96 -15.15 6.01 11.07
CA ASP A 96 -15.30 6.67 12.37
C ASP A 96 -14.03 7.47 12.70
N GLU A 97 -13.52 8.19 11.70
CA GLU A 97 -12.62 9.34 11.91
C GLU A 97 -13.21 10.60 11.26
N THR A 98 -14.54 10.73 11.31
CA THR A 98 -15.27 11.98 10.98
C THR A 98 -16.09 12.51 12.16
N ALA A 99 -16.05 11.88 13.33
CA ALA A 99 -16.88 12.26 14.49
C ALA A 99 -16.09 12.60 15.77
N MET A 100 -14.87 13.16 15.69
CA MET A 100 -14.23 13.79 16.86
C MET A 100 -13.42 15.07 16.52
N ARG A 101 -13.95 15.90 15.61
CA ARG A 101 -13.58 17.33 15.57
C ARG A 101 -14.82 18.20 15.61
N GLY A 102 -15.12 18.67 16.82
CA GLY A 102 -15.74 19.98 17.03
C GLY A 102 -17.21 20.10 16.69
N GLN A 103 -18.07 19.57 17.57
CA GLN A 103 -19.28 20.29 17.91
C GLN A 103 -18.86 21.64 18.53
N GLY A 104 -19.05 22.69 17.75
CA GLY A 104 -18.90 24.08 18.14
C GLY A 104 -19.71 24.93 17.18
N VAL A 105 -20.99 24.55 16.99
CA VAL A 105 -21.95 25.37 16.28
C VAL A 105 -22.27 26.55 17.19
N THR A 106 -21.60 27.69 16.97
CA THR A 106 -22.02 28.98 17.49
C THR A 106 -23.38 29.32 16.87
N PRO A 107 -24.47 29.48 17.63
CA PRO A 107 -25.63 30.18 17.10
C PRO A 107 -25.24 31.64 16.91
N ALA A 108 -25.38 32.11 15.66
CA ALA A 108 -25.21 33.50 15.29
C ALA A 108 -26.22 34.36 16.08
N ALA A 109 -25.72 35.14 17.03
CA ALA A 109 -26.45 36.27 17.58
C ALA A 109 -26.41 37.40 16.56
N LYS A 110 -27.52 37.60 15.84
CA LYS A 110 -27.79 38.85 15.15
C LYS A 110 -29.28 39.09 15.17
N ASP A 111 -29.73 39.89 16.13
CA ASP A 111 -30.63 41.00 15.87
C ASP A 111 -30.46 42.05 16.96
N ALA A 112 -30.03 43.23 16.53
CA ALA A 112 -30.10 44.45 17.28
C ALA A 112 -31.50 45.05 17.08
N VAL A 113 -32.06 45.67 18.13
CA VAL A 113 -32.71 47.00 18.13
C VAL A 113 -33.46 47.20 19.45
N SER A 114 -32.93 48.07 20.30
CA SER A 114 -33.70 49.09 21.04
C SER A 114 -33.56 50.39 20.22
N PRO A 115 -34.52 51.35 20.19
CA PRO A 115 -35.17 51.91 21.39
C PRO A 115 -36.65 52.31 21.23
N GLY A 116 -37.30 52.56 22.36
CA GLY A 116 -38.61 53.20 22.51
C GLY A 116 -38.91 53.43 23.98
#